data_AF-A0AAD9PVY3-F1
#
_entry.id   AF-A0AAD9PVY3-F1
#
_cell.length_a   1.000
_cell.length_b   1.000
_cell.length_c   1.000
_cell.angle_alpha   90.00
_cell.angle_beta   90.00
_cell.angle_gamma   90.00
#
_symmetry.space_group_name_H-M   'P 1'
#
loop_
_entity.id
_entity.type
_entity.pdbx_description
1 polymer ?
#
loop_
_entity_poly.entity_id
_entity_poly.type
_entity_poly.pdbx_seq_one_letter_code
_entity_poly.pdbx_strand_id
1 'polypeptide(L)'
;MKTVNMVEKGQKGEEDPSVTVFREYLRIKTVQPNPDYESAVTFLQRIAGELDLQFQCIRKDNGEVTVVILSWEGSDPSLPSIMLNSHMDVVPVFPEHWTYEPFSAHKTENGNIYARGSQDMKCVGIQYIEAIRKLKIQGVTLARTLHVTFVPDEEIGGVKGMREFVKLDEFKAMNVGFALDEGLANPTDAFKIYYGERVTWWVKITCRGPPGHGSRFIEGSAAEKMCKVVQSMHAFREEQKKRLDSNPELRLGDVTTVNWTVSEGGVQPNVVPSEMSSGYIFLLSQAHLVKRAPQHRLLALSNVDTHINANYYISQLVCML
;
A
#
# COMPACT_ATOMS: atom_id res chain seq x y z
N MET A 1 -39.22 19.33 0.55
CA MET A 1 -39.27 17.90 0.18
C MET A 1 -39.40 17.79 -1.33
N LYS A 2 -38.28 17.58 -2.03
CA LYS A 2 -38.28 17.14 -3.43
C LYS A 2 -37.61 15.77 -3.44
N THR A 3 -38.42 14.74 -3.67
CA THR A 3 -37.97 13.36 -3.88
C THR A 3 -37.17 13.33 -5.17
N VAL A 4 -35.86 13.09 -5.08
CA VAL A 4 -35.03 12.85 -6.26
C VAL A 4 -35.21 11.38 -6.64
N ASN A 5 -36.14 11.12 -7.57
CA ASN A 5 -36.21 9.85 -8.30
C ASN A 5 -34.99 9.79 -9.23
N MET A 6 -33.98 9.01 -8.89
CA MET A 6 -32.83 8.74 -9.77
C MET A 6 -32.49 7.25 -9.72
N VAL A 7 -33.31 6.44 -10.38
CA VAL A 7 -32.83 5.22 -11.07
C VAL A 7 -33.66 5.08 -12.36
N GLU A 8 -33.41 5.97 -13.32
CA GLU A 8 -33.67 5.60 -14.70
C GLU A 8 -32.55 4.65 -15.12
N LYS A 9 -32.91 3.49 -15.68
CA LYS A 9 -31.96 2.66 -16.42
C LYS A 9 -31.29 3.57 -17.45
N GLY A 10 -29.98 3.78 -17.32
CA GLY A 10 -29.21 4.67 -18.18
C GLY A 10 -29.58 4.43 -19.65
N GLN A 11 -29.86 5.52 -20.36
CA GLN A 11 -30.12 5.47 -21.80
C GLN A 11 -28.92 4.83 -22.49
N LYS A 12 -29.18 4.05 -23.55
CA LYS A 12 -28.16 3.31 -24.29
C LYS A 12 -27.12 4.29 -24.86
N GLY A 13 -25.99 4.48 -24.17
CA GLY A 13 -24.92 5.40 -24.55
C GLY A 13 -24.39 6.31 -23.42
N GLU A 14 -25.11 6.45 -22.29
CA GLU A 14 -24.63 7.24 -21.16
C GLU A 14 -23.75 6.41 -20.20
N GLU A 15 -22.68 7.03 -19.68
CA GLU A 15 -21.80 6.39 -18.69
C GLU A 15 -22.53 6.21 -17.36
N ASP A 16 -22.45 5.00 -16.79
CA ASP A 16 -23.02 4.73 -15.47
C ASP A 16 -22.45 5.74 -14.44
N PRO A 17 -23.28 6.36 -13.59
CA PRO A 17 -22.82 7.34 -12.61
C PRO A 17 -21.69 6.82 -11.70
N SER A 18 -21.71 5.54 -11.33
CA SER A 18 -20.64 4.92 -10.53
C SER A 18 -19.29 4.96 -11.24
N VAL A 19 -19.29 4.78 -12.57
CA VAL A 19 -18.10 4.87 -13.40
C VAL A 19 -17.63 6.31 -13.54
N THR A 20 -18.56 7.26 -13.65
CA THR A 20 -18.23 8.70 -13.66
C THR A 20 -17.53 9.12 -12.36
N VAL A 21 -18.09 8.75 -11.20
CA VAL A 21 -17.53 9.01 -9.87
C VAL A 21 -16.15 8.37 -9.72
N PHE A 22 -15.99 7.13 -10.17
CA PHE A 22 -14.69 6.47 -10.14
C PHE A 22 -13.63 7.21 -10.96
N ARG A 23 -13.96 7.59 -12.18
CA ARG A 23 -13.06 8.33 -13.07
C ARG A 23 -12.73 9.72 -12.53
N GLU A 24 -13.65 10.37 -11.83
CA GLU A 24 -13.37 11.61 -11.10
C GLU A 24 -12.31 11.38 -10.02
N TYR A 25 -12.47 10.35 -9.19
CA TYR A 25 -11.52 10.05 -8.13
C TYR A 25 -10.11 9.69 -8.65
N LEU A 26 -10.04 9.00 -9.79
CA LEU A 26 -8.78 8.66 -10.47
C LEU A 26 -8.02 9.88 -11.00
N ARG A 27 -8.70 10.99 -11.29
CA ARG A 27 -8.05 12.23 -11.74
C ARG A 27 -7.34 12.99 -10.62
N ILE A 28 -7.66 12.67 -9.36
CA ILE A 28 -7.02 13.29 -8.20
C ILE A 28 -5.63 12.69 -8.01
N LYS A 29 -4.59 13.51 -8.17
CA LYS A 29 -3.18 13.10 -8.19
C LYS A 29 -2.62 12.93 -6.78
N THR A 30 -3.01 11.85 -6.14
CA THR A 30 -2.53 11.39 -4.82
C THR A 30 -1.24 10.57 -4.95
N VAL A 31 -0.35 11.00 -5.86
CA VAL A 31 0.85 10.26 -6.23
C VAL A 31 2.04 10.59 -5.33
N GLN A 32 2.74 9.57 -4.87
CA GLN A 32 3.97 9.75 -4.08
C GLN A 32 5.07 10.42 -4.92
N PRO A 33 5.96 11.24 -4.31
CA PRO A 33 6.09 11.53 -2.88
C PRO A 33 5.26 12.72 -2.37
N ASN A 34 4.52 13.41 -3.24
CA ASN A 34 3.76 14.62 -2.91
C ASN A 34 2.27 14.45 -3.25
N PRO A 35 1.55 13.54 -2.57
CA PRO A 35 0.15 13.24 -2.86
C PRO A 35 -0.77 14.41 -2.54
N ASP A 36 -1.67 14.75 -3.47
CA ASP A 36 -2.74 15.74 -3.24
C ASP A 36 -3.90 15.14 -2.43
N TYR A 37 -3.68 14.92 -1.14
CA TYR A 37 -4.71 14.40 -0.24
C TYR A 37 -5.85 15.40 0.01
N GLU A 38 -5.62 16.71 -0.08
CA GLU A 38 -6.67 17.70 0.17
C GLU A 38 -7.79 17.64 -0.87
N SER A 39 -7.43 17.47 -2.15
CA SER A 39 -8.43 17.22 -3.20
C SER A 39 -9.18 15.91 -2.95
N ALA A 40 -8.50 14.86 -2.46
CA ALA A 40 -9.14 13.59 -2.13
C ALA A 40 -10.10 13.72 -0.93
N VAL A 41 -9.70 14.43 0.13
CA VAL A 41 -10.54 14.74 1.30
C VAL A 41 -11.78 15.53 0.86
N THR A 42 -11.61 16.53 -0.01
CA THR A 42 -12.71 17.35 -0.54
C THR A 42 -13.70 16.51 -1.35
N PHE A 43 -13.18 15.61 -2.20
CA PHE A 43 -13.99 14.66 -2.95
C PHE A 43 -14.80 13.75 -2.01
N LEU A 44 -14.15 13.14 -1.01
CA LEU A 44 -14.80 12.24 -0.05
C LEU A 44 -15.82 12.96 0.83
N GLN A 45 -15.55 14.21 1.21
CA GLN A 45 -16.51 15.03 1.96
C GLN A 45 -17.79 15.30 1.15
N ARG A 46 -17.66 15.58 -0.15
CA ARG A 46 -18.80 15.71 -1.06
C ARG A 46 -19.61 14.42 -1.14
N ILE A 47 -18.94 13.28 -1.34
CA ILE A 47 -19.58 11.97 -1.40
C ILE A 47 -20.32 11.65 -0.09
N ALA A 48 -19.71 11.95 1.06
CA ALA A 48 -20.35 11.76 2.36
C ALA A 48 -21.65 12.57 2.48
N GLY A 49 -21.64 13.84 2.04
CA GLY A 49 -22.83 14.68 2.02
C GLY A 49 -23.91 14.19 1.07
N GLU A 50 -23.56 13.71 -0.12
CA GLU A 50 -24.52 13.12 -1.08
C GLU A 50 -25.20 11.86 -0.55
N LEU A 51 -24.49 11.08 0.27
CA LEU A 51 -24.97 9.81 0.81
C LEU A 51 -25.54 9.93 2.22
N ASP A 52 -25.55 11.13 2.81
CA ASP A 52 -25.92 11.35 4.21
C ASP A 52 -25.14 10.42 5.15
N LEU A 53 -23.81 10.48 5.04
CA LEU A 53 -22.85 9.78 5.88
C LEU A 53 -22.16 10.79 6.81
N GLN A 54 -21.86 10.36 8.03
CA GLN A 54 -21.02 11.17 8.92
C GLN A 54 -19.60 11.22 8.36
N PHE A 55 -19.02 12.41 8.30
CA PHE A 55 -17.67 12.63 7.75
C PHE A 55 -16.72 13.12 8.85
N GLN A 56 -15.56 12.49 8.95
CA GLN A 56 -14.46 12.93 9.80
C GLN A 56 -13.14 12.84 9.05
N CYS A 57 -12.29 13.85 9.19
CA CYS A 57 -10.91 13.83 8.71
C CYS A 57 -10.00 14.09 9.90
N ILE A 58 -9.26 13.07 10.32
CA ILE A 58 -8.29 13.16 11.41
C ILE A 58 -6.95 13.60 10.82
N ARG A 59 -6.33 14.59 11.47
CA ARG A 59 -5.09 15.20 11.04
C ARG A 59 -4.10 15.24 12.19
N LYS A 60 -2.82 15.25 11.86
CA LYS A 60 -1.73 15.56 12.79
C LYS A 60 -1.70 17.06 13.09
N ASP A 61 -0.94 17.45 14.11
CA ASP A 61 -0.75 18.85 14.51
C ASP A 61 -0.19 19.73 13.37
N ASN A 62 0.57 19.14 12.45
CA ASN A 62 1.12 19.83 11.28
C ASN A 62 0.13 19.92 10.10
N GLY A 63 -1.12 19.47 10.27
CA GLY A 63 -2.18 19.48 9.26
C GLY A 63 -2.18 18.26 8.32
N GLU A 64 -1.17 17.39 8.37
CA GLU A 64 -1.12 16.19 7.53
C GLU A 64 -2.31 15.27 7.83
N VAL A 65 -2.99 14.80 6.78
CA VAL A 65 -4.08 13.82 6.90
C VAL A 65 -3.54 12.53 7.51
N THR A 66 -4.26 11.98 8.50
CA THR A 66 -4.00 10.67 9.11
C THR A 66 -5.02 9.65 8.63
N VAL A 67 -6.30 10.01 8.57
CA VAL A 67 -7.36 9.15 8.02
C VAL A 67 -8.60 10.00 7.71
N VAL A 68 -9.34 9.62 6.67
CA VAL A 68 -10.72 10.09 6.44
C VAL A 68 -11.67 8.94 6.75
N ILE A 69 -12.75 9.21 7.49
CA ILE A 69 -13.73 8.23 7.93
C ILE A 69 -15.11 8.67 7.47
N LEU A 70 -15.80 7.79 6.74
CA LEU A 70 -17.20 7.92 6.36
C LEU A 70 -18.01 6.89 7.15
N SER A 71 -18.93 7.32 8.00
CA SER A 71 -19.69 6.41 8.87
C SER A 71 -21.17 6.37 8.49
N TRP A 72 -21.70 5.16 8.34
CA TRP A 72 -23.12 4.86 8.26
C TRP A 72 -23.56 4.19 9.57
N GLU A 73 -24.23 4.94 10.42
CA GLU A 73 -24.73 4.44 11.71
C GLU A 73 -25.76 3.31 11.50
N GLY A 74 -25.57 2.21 12.23
CA GLY A 74 -26.50 1.08 12.22
C GLY A 74 -27.67 1.31 13.17
N SER A 75 -28.69 0.44 13.11
CA SER A 75 -29.83 0.50 14.02
C SER A 75 -29.49 0.12 15.47
N ASP A 76 -28.37 -0.58 15.68
CA ASP A 76 -27.82 -0.88 17.01
C ASP A 76 -26.32 -0.54 17.08
N PRO A 77 -25.98 0.71 17.43
CA PRO A 77 -24.59 1.16 17.57
C PRO A 77 -23.79 0.47 18.68
N SER A 78 -24.44 -0.31 19.56
CA SER A 78 -23.73 -1.06 20.61
C SER A 78 -23.02 -2.31 20.08
N LEU A 79 -23.43 -2.81 18.90
CA LEU A 79 -22.79 -3.94 18.26
C LEU A 79 -21.41 -3.54 17.70
N PRO A 80 -20.42 -4.46 17.72
CA PRO A 80 -19.15 -4.24 17.05
C PRO A 80 -19.34 -3.86 15.58
N SER A 81 -18.67 -2.80 15.14
CA SER A 81 -18.82 -2.23 13.80
C SER A 81 -18.07 -3.02 12.74
N ILE A 82 -18.36 -2.72 11.47
CA ILE A 82 -17.61 -3.19 10.31
C ILE A 82 -16.79 -2.03 9.76
N MET A 83 -15.49 -2.26 9.52
CA MET A 83 -14.60 -1.31 8.85
C MET A 83 -14.24 -1.80 7.46
N LEU A 84 -14.41 -0.96 6.44
CA LEU A 84 -13.97 -1.20 5.07
C LEU A 84 -12.85 -0.21 4.75
N ASN A 85 -11.63 -0.70 4.59
CA ASN A 85 -10.45 0.15 4.42
C ASN A 85 -10.07 0.30 2.94
N SER A 86 -9.61 1.50 2.59
CA SER A 86 -9.00 1.82 1.31
C SER A 86 -7.85 2.78 1.56
N HIS A 87 -6.75 2.67 0.82
CA HIS A 87 -5.74 3.72 0.76
C HIS A 87 -6.05 4.70 -0.37
N MET A 88 -5.56 5.94 -0.22
CA MET A 88 -5.78 7.02 -1.18
C MET A 88 -4.59 7.23 -2.11
N ASP A 89 -3.38 6.93 -1.63
CA ASP A 89 -2.16 7.18 -2.36
C ASP A 89 -1.90 6.18 -3.47
N VAL A 90 -0.99 6.55 -4.35
CA VAL A 90 -0.62 5.73 -5.49
C VAL A 90 0.87 5.88 -5.77
N VAL A 91 1.51 4.81 -6.24
CA VAL A 91 2.92 4.86 -6.66
C VAL A 91 3.20 5.82 -7.82
N PRO A 92 4.45 6.29 -7.98
CA PRO A 92 4.90 7.08 -9.13
C PRO A 92 4.59 6.44 -10.50
N VAL A 93 4.67 7.28 -11.54
CA VAL A 93 4.46 6.88 -12.94
C VAL A 93 5.66 7.31 -13.78
N PHE A 94 5.90 6.55 -14.85
CA PHE A 94 6.82 6.92 -15.93
C PHE A 94 5.97 7.23 -17.16
N PRO A 95 5.52 8.49 -17.36
CA PRO A 95 4.52 8.85 -18.37
C PRO A 95 4.84 8.34 -19.78
N GLU A 96 6.11 8.28 -20.16
CA GLU A 96 6.62 7.77 -21.42
C GLU A 96 6.27 6.30 -21.72
N HIS A 97 5.95 5.53 -20.68
CA HIS A 97 5.56 4.12 -20.79
C HIS A 97 4.04 3.91 -20.74
N TRP A 98 3.25 4.97 -20.64
CA TRP A 98 1.80 4.88 -20.62
C TRP A 98 1.21 5.11 -22.01
N THR A 99 0.29 4.22 -22.40
CA THR A 99 -0.51 4.41 -23.62
C THR A 99 -1.46 5.60 -23.53
N TYR A 100 -1.92 5.91 -22.31
CA TYR A 100 -2.84 7.01 -22.02
C TYR A 100 -2.32 7.79 -20.81
N GLU A 101 -2.56 9.10 -20.78
CA GLU A 101 -2.15 9.96 -19.66
C GLU A 101 -2.56 9.35 -18.30
N PRO A 102 -1.61 9.10 -17.36
CA PRO A 102 -1.83 8.22 -16.21
C PRO A 102 -2.97 8.65 -15.28
N PHE A 103 -3.30 9.94 -15.25
CA PHE A 103 -4.37 10.48 -14.39
C PHE A 103 -5.54 11.03 -15.21
N SER A 104 -5.66 10.68 -16.49
CA SER A 104 -6.79 11.11 -17.34
C SER A 104 -8.09 10.34 -17.04
N ALA A 105 -7.96 9.16 -16.44
CA ALA A 105 -9.03 8.18 -16.34
C ALA A 105 -9.61 7.86 -17.72
N HIS A 106 -8.73 7.53 -18.68
CA HIS A 106 -9.13 7.21 -20.04
C HIS A 106 -9.92 5.91 -20.06
N LYS A 107 -11.15 5.97 -20.57
CA LYS A 107 -12.02 4.81 -20.74
C LYS A 107 -12.12 4.50 -22.22
N THR A 108 -11.80 3.26 -22.58
CA THR A 108 -11.91 2.75 -23.95
C THR A 108 -13.35 2.42 -24.30
N GLU A 109 -13.65 2.25 -25.58
CA GLU A 109 -14.97 1.85 -26.07
C GLU A 109 -15.44 0.51 -25.50
N ASN A 110 -14.51 -0.40 -25.20
CA ASN A 110 -14.78 -1.70 -24.57
C ASN A 110 -14.97 -1.61 -23.04
N GLY A 111 -14.93 -0.41 -22.45
CA GLY A 111 -15.18 -0.18 -21.03
C GLY A 111 -13.95 -0.26 -20.12
N ASN A 112 -12.77 -0.63 -20.63
CA ASN A 112 -11.54 -0.65 -19.83
C ASN A 112 -11.11 0.77 -19.45
N ILE A 113 -10.76 0.98 -18.18
CA ILE A 113 -10.29 2.27 -17.66
C ILE A 113 -8.79 2.18 -17.34
N TYR A 114 -8.02 3.05 -17.99
CA TYR A 114 -6.59 3.19 -17.80
C TYR A 114 -6.30 4.42 -16.96
N ALA A 115 -5.84 4.21 -15.73
CA ALA A 115 -5.32 5.25 -14.86
C ALA A 115 -4.45 4.65 -13.75
N ARG A 116 -3.49 5.42 -13.24
CA ARG A 116 -2.85 5.14 -11.96
C ARG A 116 -3.92 5.21 -10.85
N GLY A 117 -3.97 4.18 -10.00
CA GLY A 117 -5.02 4.03 -8.99
C GLY A 117 -6.20 3.16 -9.42
N SER A 118 -6.32 2.79 -10.71
CA SER A 118 -7.54 2.11 -11.19
C SER A 118 -7.69 0.68 -10.70
N GLN A 119 -6.59 0.02 -10.35
CA GLN A 119 -6.59 -1.29 -9.71
C GLN A 119 -6.11 -1.22 -8.25
N ASP A 120 -5.11 -0.38 -7.98
CA ASP A 120 -4.45 -0.26 -6.67
C ASP A 120 -4.46 1.21 -6.21
N MET A 121 -5.35 1.58 -5.29
CA MET A 121 -6.53 0.79 -4.90
C MET A 121 -7.85 1.53 -4.95
N LYS A 122 -7.90 2.69 -5.62
CA LYS A 122 -9.07 3.59 -5.64
C LYS A 122 -10.37 2.93 -6.09
N CYS A 123 -10.30 1.85 -6.87
CA CYS A 123 -11.49 1.11 -7.28
C CYS A 123 -12.24 0.49 -6.09
N VAL A 124 -11.53 -0.04 -5.09
CA VAL A 124 -12.11 -0.70 -3.91
C VAL A 124 -12.89 0.31 -3.08
N GLY A 125 -12.31 1.47 -2.80
CA GLY A 125 -13.00 2.56 -2.09
C GLY A 125 -14.29 3.01 -2.79
N ILE A 126 -14.28 3.12 -4.13
CA ILE A 126 -15.49 3.48 -4.88
C ILE A 126 -16.52 2.35 -4.91
N GLN A 127 -16.10 1.08 -4.97
CA GLN A 127 -17.01 -0.06 -4.85
C GLN A 127 -17.76 -0.03 -3.51
N TYR A 128 -17.10 0.31 -2.40
CA TYR A 128 -17.76 0.47 -1.11
C TYR A 128 -18.77 1.61 -1.11
N ILE A 129 -18.39 2.78 -1.61
CA ILE A 129 -19.28 3.96 -1.74
C ILE A 129 -20.53 3.62 -2.55
N GLU A 130 -20.36 2.95 -3.69
CA GLU A 130 -21.47 2.64 -4.59
C GLU A 130 -22.34 1.47 -4.09
N ALA A 131 -21.77 0.53 -3.32
CA ALA A 131 -22.55 -0.45 -2.59
C ALA A 131 -23.44 0.21 -1.53
N ILE A 132 -22.88 1.15 -0.74
CA ILE A 132 -23.65 1.94 0.23
C ILE A 132 -24.76 2.72 -0.46
N ARG A 133 -24.45 3.41 -1.57
CA ARG A 133 -25.43 4.16 -2.37
C ARG A 133 -26.61 3.29 -2.79
N LYS A 134 -26.34 2.10 -3.34
CA LYS A 134 -27.37 1.15 -3.77
C LYS A 134 -28.23 0.66 -2.60
N LEU A 135 -27.61 0.32 -1.47
CA LEU A 135 -28.32 -0.13 -0.28
C LEU A 135 -29.21 0.97 0.32
N LYS A 136 -28.73 2.22 0.37
CA LYS A 136 -29.53 3.37 0.82
C LYS A 136 -30.72 3.64 -0.09
N ILE A 137 -30.53 3.60 -1.42
CA ILE A 137 -31.63 3.74 -2.40
C ILE A 137 -32.69 2.63 -2.22
N GLN A 138 -32.26 1.42 -1.86
CA GLN A 138 -33.16 0.29 -1.57
C GLN A 138 -33.85 0.39 -0.21
N GLY A 139 -33.53 1.41 0.60
CA GLY A 139 -34.10 1.59 1.94
C GLY A 139 -33.59 0.58 2.97
N VAL A 140 -32.41 -0.01 2.75
CA VAL A 140 -31.80 -0.96 3.70
C VAL A 140 -31.31 -0.23 4.94
N THR A 141 -31.60 -0.79 6.12
CA THR A 141 -31.02 -0.38 7.40
C THR A 141 -30.06 -1.46 7.87
N LEU A 142 -28.80 -1.09 8.14
CA LEU A 142 -27.79 -2.01 8.66
C LEU A 142 -27.99 -2.19 10.17
N ALA A 143 -27.80 -3.42 10.68
CA ALA A 143 -27.82 -3.65 12.12
C ALA A 143 -26.60 -3.02 12.81
N ARG A 144 -25.42 -3.18 12.21
CA ARG A 144 -24.13 -2.67 12.71
C ARG A 144 -23.78 -1.37 12.04
N THR A 145 -23.07 -0.50 12.76
CA THR A 145 -22.41 0.66 12.16
C THR A 145 -21.35 0.20 11.15
N LEU A 146 -21.33 0.85 9.99
CA LEU A 146 -20.34 0.63 8.93
C LEU A 146 -19.46 1.87 8.83
N HIS A 147 -18.14 1.68 8.88
CA HIS A 147 -17.16 2.71 8.65
C HIS A 147 -16.38 2.40 7.37
N VAL A 148 -16.24 3.39 6.49
CA VAL A 148 -15.31 3.33 5.37
C VAL A 148 -14.13 4.25 5.70
N THR A 149 -12.93 3.68 5.79
CA THR A 149 -11.70 4.43 6.08
C THR A 149 -10.91 4.63 4.80
N PHE A 150 -10.45 5.86 4.60
CA PHE A 150 -9.54 6.23 3.53
C PHE A 150 -8.23 6.70 4.18
N VAL A 151 -7.19 5.88 4.09
CA VAL A 151 -5.89 6.15 4.70
C VAL A 151 -4.88 6.71 3.69
N PRO A 152 -3.97 7.58 4.12
CA PRO A 152 -2.81 7.94 3.33
C PRO A 152 -1.74 6.84 3.43
N ASP A 153 -0.70 7.01 2.62
CA ASP A 153 0.66 6.49 2.78
C ASP A 153 0.84 4.96 2.82
N GLU A 154 -0.12 4.16 2.35
CA GLU A 154 -0.02 2.70 2.33
C GLU A 154 1.14 2.25 1.42
N GLU A 155 1.29 2.88 0.25
CA GLU A 155 2.30 2.56 -0.76
C GLU A 155 3.74 2.80 -0.26
N ILE A 156 3.87 3.54 0.85
CA ILE A 156 5.13 3.80 1.56
C ILE A 156 5.13 3.24 3.00
N GLY A 157 4.15 2.39 3.31
CA GLY A 157 4.11 1.50 4.47
C GLY A 157 3.23 1.94 5.65
N GLY A 158 2.30 2.89 5.44
CA GLY A 158 1.19 3.22 6.35
C GLY A 158 1.61 3.83 7.69
N VAL A 159 2.82 4.42 7.76
CA VAL A 159 3.41 4.90 9.02
C VAL A 159 2.71 6.14 9.54
N LYS A 160 2.32 7.06 8.66
CA LYS A 160 1.66 8.31 9.03
C LYS A 160 0.15 8.16 9.13
N GLY A 161 -0.43 7.22 8.39
CA GLY A 161 -1.86 6.92 8.36
C GLY A 161 -2.25 5.86 9.38
N MET A 162 -2.57 4.65 8.91
CA MET A 162 -3.18 3.60 9.74
C MET A 162 -2.39 3.30 11.01
N ARG A 163 -1.04 3.27 10.96
CA ARG A 163 -0.20 2.97 12.13
C ARG A 163 -0.37 3.99 13.26
N GLU A 164 -0.58 5.26 12.95
CA GLU A 164 -0.87 6.26 13.99
C GLU A 164 -2.34 6.21 14.39
N PHE A 165 -3.24 6.05 13.41
CA PHE A 165 -4.68 6.05 13.66
C PHE A 165 -5.13 5.02 14.68
N VAL A 166 -4.64 3.78 14.58
CA VAL A 166 -5.03 2.67 15.49
C VAL A 166 -4.69 2.92 16.97
N LYS A 167 -3.82 3.89 17.26
CA LYS A 167 -3.43 4.26 18.63
C LYS A 167 -4.37 5.31 19.22
N LEU A 168 -5.13 6.01 18.38
CA LEU A 168 -5.98 7.12 18.78
C LEU A 168 -7.28 6.62 19.43
N ASP A 169 -7.90 7.46 20.25
CA ASP A 169 -9.15 7.11 20.92
C ASP A 169 -10.33 7.10 19.94
N GLU A 170 -10.24 7.84 18.84
CA GLU A 170 -11.19 7.81 17.72
C GLU A 170 -11.29 6.40 17.11
N PHE A 171 -10.16 5.69 16.93
CA PHE A 171 -10.18 4.31 16.43
C PHE A 171 -10.84 3.37 17.44
N LYS A 172 -10.53 3.50 18.73
CA LYS A 172 -11.17 2.71 19.79
C LYS A 172 -12.69 2.96 19.83
N ALA A 173 -13.10 4.22 19.64
CA ALA A 173 -14.51 4.63 19.66
C ALA A 173 -15.31 4.04 18.49
N MET A 174 -14.67 3.69 17.36
CA MET A 174 -15.33 2.99 16.26
C MET A 174 -15.79 1.59 16.63
N ASN A 175 -15.30 0.98 17.72
CA ASN A 175 -15.72 -0.35 18.18
C ASN A 175 -15.62 -1.42 17.07
N VAL A 176 -14.55 -1.41 16.28
CA VAL A 176 -14.38 -2.29 15.11
C VAL A 176 -14.31 -3.75 15.54
N GLY A 177 -15.28 -4.56 15.10
CA GLY A 177 -15.31 -6.00 15.31
C GLY A 177 -14.92 -6.81 14.07
N PHE A 178 -14.92 -6.19 12.90
CA PHE A 178 -14.49 -6.83 11.66
C PHE A 178 -13.97 -5.78 10.68
N ALA A 179 -12.86 -6.09 10.02
CA ALA A 179 -12.26 -5.21 9.02
C ALA A 179 -12.05 -5.96 7.70
N LEU A 180 -12.34 -5.30 6.59
CA LEU A 180 -11.87 -5.71 5.26
C LEU A 180 -10.88 -4.67 4.77
N ASP A 181 -9.76 -5.15 4.27
CA ASP A 181 -8.74 -4.35 3.61
C ASP A 181 -8.67 -4.72 2.12
N GLU A 182 -7.65 -4.22 1.43
CA GLU A 182 -7.41 -4.59 0.03
C GLU A 182 -7.18 -6.09 -0.19
N GLY A 183 -7.33 -6.49 -1.45
CA GLY A 183 -7.06 -7.85 -1.87
C GLY A 183 -6.52 -7.88 -3.29
N LEU A 184 -6.14 -9.07 -3.76
CA LEU A 184 -5.61 -9.20 -5.11
C LEU A 184 -6.72 -9.13 -6.16
N ALA A 185 -6.50 -8.28 -7.18
CA ALA A 185 -7.32 -8.25 -8.37
C ALA A 185 -7.39 -9.63 -9.04
N ASN A 186 -8.57 -9.95 -9.59
CA ASN A 186 -8.84 -11.20 -10.28
C ASN A 186 -9.53 -10.90 -11.62
N PRO A 187 -9.08 -11.45 -12.75
CA PRO A 187 -9.76 -11.28 -14.04
C PRO A 187 -11.10 -12.06 -14.15
N THR A 188 -11.47 -12.81 -13.11
CA THR A 188 -12.72 -13.59 -13.01
C THR A 188 -13.56 -13.10 -11.83
N ASP A 189 -14.81 -13.58 -11.75
CA ASP A 189 -15.76 -13.25 -10.67
C ASP A 189 -15.42 -13.87 -9.31
N ALA A 190 -14.23 -14.50 -9.17
CA ALA A 190 -13.80 -15.11 -7.93
C ALA A 190 -13.09 -14.10 -7.02
N PHE A 191 -13.67 -13.85 -5.85
CA PHE A 191 -13.04 -13.06 -4.79
C PHE A 191 -12.09 -13.92 -3.96
N LYS A 192 -10.83 -13.51 -3.88
CA LYS A 192 -9.84 -14.16 -3.01
C LYS A 192 -9.83 -13.46 -1.66
N ILE A 193 -10.01 -14.23 -0.60
CA ILE A 193 -10.00 -13.73 0.77
C ILE A 193 -8.70 -14.16 1.42
N TYR A 194 -7.98 -13.19 1.97
CA TYR A 194 -6.75 -13.40 2.73
C TYR A 194 -7.01 -13.04 4.19
N TYR A 195 -6.38 -13.79 5.09
CA TYR A 195 -6.43 -13.55 6.54
C TYR A 195 -5.03 -13.31 7.12
N GLY A 196 -4.03 -13.13 6.25
CA GLY A 196 -2.63 -12.92 6.64
C GLY A 196 -1.82 -12.37 5.47
N GLU A 197 -0.92 -11.43 5.77
CA GLU A 197 0.05 -10.87 4.80
C GLU A 197 1.49 -11.15 5.23
N ARG A 198 2.41 -10.92 4.29
CA ARG A 198 3.84 -10.95 4.58
C ARG A 198 4.29 -9.58 5.03
N VAL A 199 5.23 -9.53 5.97
CA VAL A 199 5.80 -8.26 6.41
C VAL A 199 6.93 -7.85 5.48
N THR A 200 6.88 -6.59 5.06
CA THR A 200 7.84 -5.99 4.14
C THR A 200 8.96 -5.30 4.91
N TRP A 201 10.22 -5.67 4.64
CA TRP A 201 11.39 -4.91 5.11
C TRP A 201 12.11 -4.28 3.94
N TRP A 202 12.31 -2.97 4.02
CA TRP A 202 13.17 -2.22 3.11
C TRP A 202 14.49 -1.96 3.82
N VAL A 203 15.55 -2.55 3.29
CA VAL A 203 16.88 -2.52 3.90
C VAL A 203 17.84 -1.85 2.95
N LYS A 204 18.39 -0.69 3.34
CA LYS A 204 19.53 -0.06 2.67
C LYS A 204 20.80 -0.42 3.42
N ILE A 205 21.71 -1.11 2.74
CA ILE A 205 23.03 -1.44 3.27
C ILE A 205 24.03 -0.50 2.64
N THR A 206 24.80 0.20 3.47
CA THR A 206 25.87 1.10 3.03
C THR A 206 27.21 0.56 3.51
N CYS A 207 28.08 0.24 2.54
CA CYS A 207 29.46 -0.16 2.77
C CYS A 207 30.39 1.04 2.59
N ARG A 208 31.30 1.25 3.55
CA ARG A 208 32.32 2.30 3.47
C ARG A 208 33.72 1.70 3.43
N GLY A 209 34.63 2.36 2.71
CA GLY A 209 36.01 1.95 2.60
C GLY A 209 36.92 3.08 2.12
N PRO A 210 38.24 2.84 2.08
CA PRO A 210 39.18 3.84 1.60
C PRO A 210 38.96 4.11 0.09
N PRO A 211 38.88 5.39 -0.33
CA PRO A 211 38.90 5.74 -1.75
C PRO A 211 40.34 5.73 -2.29
N GLY A 212 40.49 5.76 -3.61
CA GLY A 212 41.81 5.82 -4.24
C GLY A 212 41.76 5.86 -5.75
N HIS A 213 42.91 6.06 -6.38
CA HIS A 213 43.01 5.99 -7.85
C HIS A 213 42.78 4.55 -8.32
N GLY A 214 42.00 4.35 -9.39
CA GLY A 214 41.62 3.04 -9.92
C GLY A 214 42.78 2.18 -10.43
N SER A 215 44.00 2.72 -10.50
CA SER A 215 45.23 1.96 -10.79
C SER A 215 45.88 1.32 -9.57
N ARG A 216 45.29 1.49 -8.37
CA ARG A 216 45.80 0.94 -7.12
C ARG A 216 44.89 -0.19 -6.62
N PHE A 217 45.50 -1.21 -6.02
CA PHE A 217 44.79 -2.26 -5.30
C PHE A 217 44.44 -1.78 -3.89
N ILE A 218 43.28 -1.13 -3.76
CA ILE A 218 42.80 -0.61 -2.49
C ILE A 218 42.07 -1.73 -1.73
N GLU A 219 42.68 -2.23 -0.65
CA GLU A 219 42.10 -3.27 0.21
C GLU A 219 40.97 -2.72 1.09
N GLY A 220 39.95 -3.54 1.36
CA GLY A 220 38.83 -3.16 2.22
C GLY A 220 37.95 -2.05 1.64
N SER A 221 37.99 -1.87 0.32
CA SER A 221 37.19 -0.88 -0.40
C SER A 221 35.69 -1.08 -0.19
N ALA A 222 34.91 -0.01 -0.37
CA ALA A 222 33.45 -0.10 -0.29
C ALA A 222 32.88 -1.12 -1.29
N ALA A 223 33.49 -1.24 -2.48
CA ALA A 223 33.09 -2.18 -3.51
C ALA A 223 33.36 -3.64 -3.11
N GLU A 224 34.53 -3.94 -2.56
CA GLU A 224 34.86 -5.30 -2.09
C GLU A 224 33.87 -5.77 -1.03
N LYS A 225 33.55 -4.89 -0.07
CA LYS A 225 32.56 -5.15 0.98
C LYS A 225 31.17 -5.35 0.39
N MET A 226 30.76 -4.51 -0.56
CA MET A 226 29.45 -4.62 -1.21
C MET A 226 29.29 -5.93 -2.00
N CYS A 227 30.34 -6.39 -2.70
CA CYS A 227 30.32 -7.69 -3.38
C CYS A 227 29.99 -8.83 -2.42
N LYS A 228 30.57 -8.83 -1.20
CA LYS A 228 30.27 -9.83 -0.16
C LYS A 228 28.81 -9.78 0.28
N VAL A 229 28.26 -8.57 0.46
CA VAL A 229 26.85 -8.37 0.81
C VAL A 229 25.94 -8.93 -0.29
N VAL A 230 26.16 -8.54 -1.55
CA VAL A 230 25.36 -8.99 -2.70
C VAL A 230 25.39 -10.51 -2.84
N GLN A 231 26.58 -11.13 -2.73
CA GLN A 231 26.73 -12.58 -2.77
C GLN A 231 25.95 -13.27 -1.64
N SER A 232 26.04 -12.75 -0.41
CA SER A 232 25.29 -13.29 0.72
C SER A 232 23.77 -13.19 0.53
N MET A 233 23.28 -12.06 0.02
CA MET A 233 21.84 -11.87 -0.24
C MET A 233 21.34 -12.79 -1.34
N HIS A 234 22.12 -12.95 -2.42
CA HIS A 234 21.79 -13.87 -3.50
C HIS A 234 21.78 -15.32 -3.01
N ALA A 235 22.77 -15.74 -2.22
CA ALA A 235 22.81 -17.07 -1.65
C ALA A 235 21.57 -17.37 -0.78
N PHE A 236 21.17 -16.42 0.08
CA PHE A 236 19.95 -16.56 0.89
C PHE A 236 18.68 -16.64 0.02
N ARG A 237 18.58 -15.82 -1.03
CA ARG A 237 17.46 -15.87 -1.96
C ARG A 237 17.34 -17.25 -2.63
N GLU A 238 18.45 -17.81 -3.11
CA GLU A 238 18.45 -19.13 -3.74
C GLU A 238 18.11 -20.25 -2.76
N GLU A 239 18.54 -20.14 -1.49
CA GLU A 239 18.11 -21.05 -0.41
C GLU A 239 16.59 -21.04 -0.25
N GLN A 240 15.97 -19.85 -0.19
CA GLN A 240 14.52 -19.70 -0.04
C GLN A 240 13.75 -20.18 -1.27
N LYS A 241 14.26 -19.90 -2.48
CA LYS A 241 13.67 -20.40 -3.73
C LYS A 241 13.73 -21.93 -3.79
N LYS A 242 14.91 -22.52 -3.51
CA LYS A 242 15.07 -23.97 -3.48
C LYS A 242 14.11 -24.62 -2.48
N ARG A 243 13.93 -24.01 -1.30
CA ARG A 243 12.96 -24.48 -0.30
C ARG A 243 11.54 -24.52 -0.88
N LEU A 244 11.10 -23.44 -1.54
CA LEU A 244 9.79 -23.38 -2.19
C LEU A 244 9.64 -24.44 -3.29
N ASP A 245 10.61 -24.54 -4.20
CA ASP A 245 10.57 -25.46 -5.33
C ASP A 245 10.62 -26.94 -4.88
N SER A 246 11.29 -27.22 -3.76
CA SER A 246 11.46 -28.58 -3.23
C SER A 246 10.27 -29.11 -2.42
N ASN A 247 9.30 -28.27 -2.05
CA ASN A 247 8.16 -28.69 -1.25
C ASN A 247 6.83 -28.16 -1.85
N PRO A 248 6.02 -29.04 -2.48
CA PRO A 248 4.77 -28.66 -3.13
C PRO A 248 3.66 -28.21 -2.17
N GLU A 249 3.81 -28.42 -0.86
CA GLU A 249 2.88 -27.91 0.14
C GLU A 249 3.12 -26.42 0.44
N LEU A 250 4.33 -25.92 0.20
CA LEU A 250 4.63 -24.51 0.41
C LEU A 250 4.00 -23.65 -0.68
N ARG A 251 3.63 -22.44 -0.28
CA ARG A 251 3.23 -21.34 -1.14
C ARG A 251 4.26 -20.23 -1.01
N LEU A 252 4.18 -19.24 -1.91
CA LEU A 252 5.10 -18.10 -1.90
C LEU A 252 5.07 -17.33 -0.56
N GLY A 253 3.92 -17.37 0.15
CA GLY A 253 3.75 -16.79 1.48
C GLY A 253 4.61 -17.44 2.59
N ASP A 254 5.03 -18.69 2.38
CA ASP A 254 5.71 -19.51 3.39
C ASP A 254 7.24 -19.41 3.36
N VAL A 255 7.77 -18.68 2.37
CA VAL A 255 9.21 -18.42 2.21
C VAL A 255 9.48 -16.92 2.21
N THR A 256 10.70 -16.55 2.63
CA THR A 256 11.12 -15.16 2.59
C THR A 256 11.67 -14.85 1.21
N THR A 257 11.11 -13.86 0.51
CA THR A 257 11.70 -13.39 -0.75
C THR A 257 12.62 -12.21 -0.48
N VAL A 258 13.76 -12.16 -1.17
CA VAL A 258 14.68 -11.02 -1.14
C VAL A 258 14.99 -10.62 -2.56
N ASN A 259 14.80 -9.35 -2.90
CA ASN A 259 15.15 -8.81 -4.20
C ASN A 259 16.01 -7.56 -4.04
N TRP A 260 17.04 -7.46 -4.90
CA TRP A 260 17.91 -6.30 -4.98
C TRP A 260 17.23 -5.24 -5.87
N THR A 261 16.93 -4.06 -5.31
CA THR A 261 16.10 -3.04 -5.97
C THR A 261 16.83 -1.73 -6.25
N VAL A 262 17.88 -1.42 -5.50
CA VAL A 262 18.64 -0.17 -5.65
C VAL A 262 20.15 -0.45 -5.57
N SER A 263 20.94 0.17 -6.43
CA SER A 263 22.41 0.14 -6.40
C SER A 263 22.97 1.54 -6.65
N GLU A 264 23.77 2.06 -5.72
CA GLU A 264 24.34 3.41 -5.78
C GLU A 264 25.80 3.39 -5.34
N GLY A 265 26.63 4.27 -5.91
CA GLY A 265 28.03 4.47 -5.50
C GLY A 265 28.97 4.77 -6.66
N GLY A 266 30.14 5.31 -6.35
CA GLY A 266 31.09 5.81 -7.36
C GLY A 266 30.84 7.28 -7.72
N VAL A 267 31.91 7.93 -8.15
CA VAL A 267 31.88 9.35 -8.58
C VAL A 267 32.42 9.54 -9.99
N GLN A 268 33.46 8.77 -10.36
CA GLN A 268 34.06 8.79 -11.70
C GLN A 268 34.77 7.45 -11.97
N PRO A 269 34.97 7.06 -13.25
CA PRO A 269 35.49 5.73 -13.60
C PRO A 269 36.88 5.38 -13.05
N ASN A 270 37.76 6.36 -12.83
CA ASN A 270 39.13 6.13 -12.35
C ASN A 270 39.31 6.35 -10.83
N VAL A 271 38.21 6.37 -10.06
CA VAL A 271 38.26 6.53 -8.60
C VAL A 271 37.53 5.37 -7.93
N VAL A 272 38.23 4.68 -7.03
CA VAL A 272 37.65 3.70 -6.10
C VAL A 272 36.71 4.43 -5.14
N PRO A 273 35.44 4.02 -5.02
CA PRO A 273 34.47 4.72 -4.18
C PRO A 273 34.79 4.59 -2.69
N SER A 274 34.59 5.68 -1.95
CA SER A 274 34.59 5.66 -0.48
C SER A 274 33.33 5.02 0.11
N GLU A 275 32.23 5.02 -0.65
CA GLU A 275 30.94 4.49 -0.24
C GLU A 275 30.21 3.82 -1.41
N MET A 276 29.56 2.70 -1.12
CA MET A 276 28.58 2.05 -2.01
C MET A 276 27.37 1.66 -1.18
N SER A 277 26.18 1.80 -1.75
CA SER A 277 24.95 1.41 -1.10
C SER A 277 24.07 0.54 -1.98
N SER A 278 23.29 -0.33 -1.33
CA SER A 278 22.44 -1.32 -1.98
C SER A 278 21.13 -1.43 -1.22
N GLY A 279 20.01 -1.25 -1.92
CA GLY A 279 18.66 -1.38 -1.36
C GLY A 279 18.05 -2.73 -1.68
N TYR A 280 17.45 -3.37 -0.68
CA TYR A 280 16.78 -4.66 -0.80
C TYR A 280 15.37 -4.59 -0.25
N ILE A 281 14.45 -5.31 -0.89
CA ILE A 281 13.13 -5.60 -0.34
C ILE A 281 13.09 -7.05 0.13
N PHE A 282 12.72 -7.26 1.39
CA PHE A 282 12.40 -8.57 1.95
C PHE A 282 10.89 -8.65 2.16
N LEU A 283 10.27 -9.74 1.73
CA LEU A 283 8.93 -10.10 2.17
C LEU A 283 9.07 -11.33 3.05
N LEU A 284 8.89 -11.16 4.36
CA LEU A 284 9.13 -12.21 5.34
C LEU A 284 8.02 -13.25 5.30
N SER A 285 8.38 -14.53 5.36
CA SER A 285 7.40 -15.59 5.56
C SER A 285 6.69 -15.42 6.91
N GLN A 286 5.41 -15.81 7.00
CA GLN A 286 4.66 -15.73 8.27
C GLN A 286 5.34 -16.50 9.42
N ALA A 287 5.99 -17.64 9.14
CA ALA A 287 6.73 -18.40 10.15
C ALA A 287 7.92 -17.64 10.79
N HIS A 288 8.50 -16.66 10.09
CA HIS A 288 9.57 -15.80 10.60
C HIS A 288 9.04 -14.61 11.43
N LEU A 289 7.73 -14.38 11.47
CA LEU A 289 7.13 -13.32 12.30
C LEU A 289 6.92 -13.78 13.75
N VAL A 290 6.64 -15.08 13.94
CA VAL A 290 6.44 -15.70 15.26
C VAL A 290 7.76 -15.84 16.03
N LYS A 291 8.89 -15.91 15.33
CA LYS A 291 10.24 -15.98 15.92
C LYS A 291 10.92 -14.62 15.69
N ARG A 292 11.26 -13.87 16.74
CA ARG A 292 12.06 -12.62 16.67
C ARG A 292 13.44 -12.86 16.01
N ALA A 293 13.52 -13.10 14.71
CA ALA A 293 14.77 -13.50 14.06
C ALA A 293 14.71 -13.29 12.54
N PRO A 294 15.15 -12.11 12.10
CA PRO A 294 16.29 -12.10 11.17
C PRO A 294 17.48 -11.28 11.67
N GLN A 295 17.39 -10.63 12.84
CA GLN A 295 18.50 -9.81 13.36
C GLN A 295 19.79 -10.63 13.48
N HIS A 296 19.75 -11.87 13.96
CA HIS A 296 20.96 -12.67 14.17
C HIS A 296 21.68 -13.10 12.87
N ARG A 297 20.97 -13.27 11.74
CA ARG A 297 21.60 -13.59 10.44
C ARG A 297 22.02 -12.32 9.67
N LEU A 298 21.28 -11.21 9.79
CA LEU A 298 21.73 -9.91 9.30
C LEU A 298 22.94 -9.40 10.10
N LEU A 299 23.00 -9.67 11.41
CA LEU A 299 24.17 -9.40 12.25
C LEU A 299 25.38 -10.29 11.91
N ALA A 300 25.22 -11.41 11.20
CA ALA A 300 26.38 -12.13 10.68
C ALA A 300 27.15 -11.33 9.59
N LEU A 301 26.53 -10.27 9.04
CA LEU A 301 27.20 -9.28 8.19
C LEU A 301 27.95 -8.21 9.01
N SER A 302 27.82 -8.16 10.34
CA SER A 302 28.45 -7.16 11.20
C SER A 302 29.97 -7.29 11.34
N ASN A 303 30.57 -8.34 10.76
CA ASN A 303 32.03 -8.45 10.60
C ASN A 303 32.56 -7.61 9.43
N VAL A 304 31.68 -6.90 8.73
CA VAL A 304 32.01 -5.92 7.70
C VAL A 304 31.54 -4.57 8.22
N ASP A 305 32.41 -3.57 8.33
CA ASP A 305 32.05 -2.17 8.65
C ASP A 305 30.94 -1.69 7.70
N THR A 306 29.70 -1.91 8.11
CA THR A 306 28.49 -1.71 7.33
C THR A 306 27.48 -0.99 8.19
N HIS A 307 26.91 0.08 7.64
CA HIS A 307 25.74 0.69 8.22
C HIS A 307 24.51 0.07 7.56
N ILE A 308 23.71 -0.63 8.35
CA ILE A 308 22.43 -1.19 7.93
C ILE A 308 21.36 -0.22 8.42
N ASN A 309 20.66 0.43 7.49
CA ASN A 309 19.44 1.15 7.79
C ASN A 309 18.26 0.28 7.34
N ALA A 310 17.54 -0.28 8.29
CA ALA A 310 16.36 -1.11 8.05
C ALA A 310 15.12 -0.34 8.51
N ASN A 311 14.25 -0.01 7.56
CA ASN A 311 12.93 0.51 7.85
C ASN A 311 11.93 -0.66 7.83
N TYR A 312 11.17 -0.78 8.91
CA TYR A 312 10.17 -1.83 9.09
C TYR A 312 8.79 -1.26 8.84
N TYR A 313 8.08 -1.87 7.90
CA TYR A 313 6.72 -1.49 7.57
C TYR A 313 5.82 -2.71 7.79
N ILE A 314 4.83 -2.53 8.66
CA ILE A 314 3.64 -3.37 8.69
C ILE A 314 2.62 -2.51 7.95
N SER A 315 2.50 -2.69 6.63
CA SER A 315 1.63 -1.82 5.82
C SER A 315 0.15 -2.12 6.05
N GLN A 316 -0.19 -3.28 6.61
CA GLN A 316 -1.58 -3.71 6.67
C GLN A 316 -2.04 -4.16 8.05
N LEU A 317 -3.25 -3.72 8.39
CA LEU A 317 -4.03 -4.23 9.51
C LEU A 317 -4.69 -5.53 9.07
N VAL A 318 -3.91 -6.60 8.96
CA VAL A 318 -4.49 -7.90 8.61
C VAL A 318 -5.19 -8.50 9.82
N CYS A 319 -6.50 -8.72 9.65
CA CYS A 319 -7.40 -9.51 10.49
C CYS A 319 -6.70 -10.28 11.63
N MET A 320 -6.65 -9.65 12.81
CA MET A 320 -6.60 -10.38 14.07
C MET A 320 -7.75 -9.88 14.92
N LEU A 321 -8.78 -10.72 14.99
CA LEU A 321 -9.59 -10.85 16.20
C LEU A 321 -8.81 -11.72 17.19
#